data_AF-A0AAW0M6Q3-F1
#
_entry.id   AF-A0AAW0M6Q3-F1
#
_cell.length_a   1.000
_cell.length_b   1.000
_cell.length_c   1.000
_cell.angle_alpha   90.00
_cell.angle_beta   90.00
_cell.angle_gamma   90.00
#
_symmetry.space_group_name_H-M   'P 1'
#
loop_
_entity.id
_entity.type
_entity.pdbx_description
1 polymer ?
#
loop_
_entity_poly.entity_id
_entity_poly.type
_entity_poly.pdbx_seq_one_letter_code
_entity_poly.pdbx_strand_id
1 'polypeptide(L)'
;MAPDLAKAKMLTVLTIDGGGIRGIIPSVLLGFLESKLQELDGPKARIANYFDIIGGTSTGGLVTTMLTAPNQDNRPLFAAKDITKFYLDESPKIFPQSRQPNFVSVIMAHMLSYLGMKTGRPKYDGKYLRSRTNELLGGLTLKQTLTRVIIPTFDVKLLQPVIFSTNDTLLAISEIKKELLMQNSEFGHHSIENKRMLVVSLGTGGAKYAVKYTAPAVSKWSRLDWIK
;
A
#
# COMPACT_ATOMS: atom_id res chain seq x y z
N MET A 1 31.67 29.86 20.52
CA MET A 1 30.33 29.88 19.91
C MET A 1 30.31 28.82 18.83
N ALA A 2 29.61 27.71 19.05
CA ALA A 2 29.39 26.71 18.01
C ALA A 2 28.43 27.30 16.95
N PRO A 3 28.62 27.01 15.66
CA PRO A 3 27.73 27.51 14.63
C PRO A 3 26.32 26.99 14.89
N ASP A 4 25.37 27.92 14.93
CA ASP A 4 23.94 27.67 15.03
C ASP A 4 23.52 26.90 13.77
N LEU A 5 23.56 25.57 13.85
CA LEU A 5 23.00 24.64 12.88
C LEU A 5 21.49 24.87 12.89
N ALA A 6 21.02 25.86 12.13
CA ALA A 6 19.63 26.00 11.74
C ALA A 6 19.11 24.59 11.42
N LYS A 7 18.22 24.05 12.27
CA LYS A 7 17.83 22.63 12.29
C LYS A 7 17.59 22.16 10.86
N ALA A 8 18.52 21.37 10.30
CA ALA A 8 18.36 20.77 8.99
C ALA A 8 16.96 20.15 8.88
N LYS A 9 16.18 20.58 7.87
CA LYS A 9 14.78 20.18 7.67
C LYS A 9 14.73 18.65 7.59
N MET A 10 14.06 18.04 8.56
CA MET A 10 13.89 16.60 8.64
C MET A 10 12.88 16.16 7.58
N LEU A 11 13.25 15.18 6.75
CA LEU A 11 12.36 14.59 5.75
C LEU A 11 11.48 13.53 6.42
N THR A 12 10.16 13.66 6.30
CA THR A 12 9.20 12.75 6.94
C THR A 12 8.58 11.78 5.93
N VAL A 13 8.70 10.47 6.19
CA VAL A 13 8.23 9.42 5.28
C VAL A 13 7.26 8.50 6.02
N LEU A 14 6.09 8.27 5.41
CA LEU A 14 5.12 7.26 5.84
C LEU A 14 5.09 6.11 4.83
N THR A 15 5.24 4.88 5.27
CA THR A 15 5.07 3.68 4.42
C THR A 15 3.99 2.75 4.96
N ILE A 16 3.13 2.25 4.08
CA ILE A 16 1.99 1.40 4.44
C ILE A 16 2.04 0.09 3.65
N ASP A 17 2.12 -1.02 4.36
CA ASP A 17 2.21 -2.34 3.76
C ASP A 17 0.90 -2.78 3.07
N GLY A 18 1.04 -3.70 2.12
CA GLY A 18 -0.07 -4.45 1.55
C GLY A 18 -0.61 -5.51 2.52
N GLY A 19 -1.85 -5.95 2.31
CA GLY A 19 -2.45 -6.97 3.17
C GLY A 19 -3.92 -7.31 2.92
N GLY A 20 -4.52 -6.86 1.80
CA GLY A 20 -5.95 -7.05 1.55
C GLY A 20 -6.79 -6.39 2.64
N ILE A 21 -7.73 -7.14 3.21
CA ILE A 21 -8.58 -6.68 4.32
C ILE A 21 -7.80 -6.24 5.57
N ARG A 22 -6.57 -6.75 5.76
CA ARG A 22 -5.74 -6.39 6.93
C ARG A 22 -5.25 -4.95 6.91
N GLY A 23 -5.52 -4.18 5.84
CA GLY A 23 -5.35 -2.72 5.83
C GLY A 23 -6.12 -1.99 6.94
N ILE A 24 -7.10 -2.65 7.56
CA ILE A 24 -7.77 -2.14 8.75
C ILE A 24 -6.80 -1.92 9.94
N ILE A 25 -5.71 -2.68 10.03
CA ILE A 25 -4.71 -2.54 11.09
C ILE A 25 -3.99 -1.19 10.98
N PRO A 26 -3.30 -0.87 9.87
CA PRO A 26 -2.68 0.45 9.72
C PRO A 26 -3.71 1.58 9.68
N SER A 27 -4.95 1.37 9.22
CA SER A 27 -5.97 2.44 9.24
C SER A 27 -6.37 2.87 10.65
N VAL A 28 -6.46 1.94 11.60
CA VAL A 28 -6.72 2.25 13.01
C VAL A 28 -5.56 3.05 13.60
N LEU A 29 -4.31 2.64 13.33
CA LEU A 29 -3.12 3.36 13.80
C LEU A 29 -3.03 4.76 13.22
N LEU A 30 -3.33 4.92 11.93
CA LEU A 30 -3.38 6.23 11.27
C LEU A 30 -4.48 7.11 11.84
N GLY A 31 -5.66 6.55 12.14
CA GLY A 31 -6.76 7.27 12.79
C GLY A 31 -6.35 7.82 14.15
N PHE A 32 -5.64 7.02 14.95
CA PHE A 32 -5.10 7.46 16.24
C PHE A 32 -3.98 8.50 16.10
N LEU A 33 -3.05 8.30 15.16
CA LEU A 33 -1.99 9.26 14.90
C LEU A 33 -2.58 10.61 14.47
N GLU A 34 -3.52 10.62 13.53
CA GLU A 34 -4.15 11.85 13.06
C GLU A 34 -4.94 12.54 14.17
N SER A 35 -5.59 11.80 15.08
CA SER A 35 -6.26 12.43 16.23
C SER A 35 -5.28 13.10 17.17
N LYS A 36 -4.11 12.51 17.41
CA LYS A 36 -3.04 13.14 18.21
C LYS A 36 -2.46 14.39 17.55
N LEU A 37 -2.31 14.38 16.23
CA LEU A 37 -1.91 15.58 15.48
C LEU A 37 -3.00 16.67 15.56
N GLN A 38 -4.28 16.29 15.54
CA GLN A 38 -5.40 17.23 15.70
C GLN A 38 -5.52 17.80 17.11
N GLU A 39 -5.15 17.04 18.15
CA GLU A 39 -5.05 17.56 19.52
C GLU A 39 -3.97 18.63 19.65
N LEU A 40 -2.87 18.50 18.92
CA LEU A 40 -1.73 19.44 18.96
C LEU A 40 -1.94 20.68 18.09
N ASP A 41 -2.38 20.50 16.84
CA ASP A 41 -2.38 21.56 15.82
C ASP A 41 -3.79 21.91 15.30
N GLY A 42 -4.83 21.30 15.88
CA GLY A 42 -6.23 21.61 15.61
C GLY A 42 -6.94 20.65 14.64
N PRO A 43 -8.28 20.75 14.52
CA PRO A 43 -9.13 19.75 13.86
C PRO A 43 -8.92 19.62 12.35
N LYS A 44 -8.23 20.60 11.75
CA LYS A 44 -7.86 20.62 10.34
C LYS A 44 -6.51 19.93 10.06
N ALA A 45 -5.79 19.44 11.07
CA ALA A 45 -4.61 18.61 10.84
C ALA A 45 -4.99 17.31 10.11
N ARG A 46 -4.19 16.93 9.11
CA ARG A 46 -4.28 15.66 8.38
C ARG A 46 -2.91 15.04 8.19
N ILE A 47 -2.84 13.72 8.07
CA ILE A 47 -1.58 12.99 7.83
C ILE A 47 -0.74 13.62 6.70
N ALA A 48 -1.38 13.99 5.58
CA ALA A 48 -0.70 14.61 4.44
C ALA A 48 -0.06 15.98 4.72
N ASN A 49 -0.38 16.65 5.83
CA ASN A 49 0.27 17.91 6.23
C ASN A 49 1.63 17.68 6.91
N TYR A 50 1.90 16.47 7.42
CA TYR A 50 3.08 16.16 8.23
C TYR A 50 4.09 15.27 7.52
N PHE A 51 3.65 14.53 6.50
CA PHE A 51 4.50 13.61 5.75
C PHE A 51 4.85 14.17 4.37
N ASP A 52 6.14 14.41 4.17
CA ASP A 52 6.75 14.84 2.91
C ASP A 52 6.61 13.79 1.80
N ILE A 53 6.52 12.51 2.17
CA ILE A 53 6.33 11.37 1.27
C ILE A 53 5.40 10.35 1.94
N ILE A 54 4.41 9.85 1.19
CA ILE A 54 3.56 8.74 1.61
C ILE A 54 3.62 7.62 0.55
N GLY A 55 4.11 6.46 0.95
CA GLY A 55 4.21 5.28 0.10
C GLY A 55 3.32 4.14 0.56
N GLY A 56 2.86 3.32 -0.37
CA GLY A 56 2.14 2.12 -0.01
C GLY A 56 1.92 1.11 -1.13
N THR A 57 1.91 -0.16 -0.75
CA THR A 57 1.76 -1.29 -1.69
C THR A 57 0.38 -1.91 -1.57
N SER A 58 -0.26 -2.27 -2.69
CA SER A 58 -1.58 -2.92 -2.69
C SER A 58 -2.61 -2.09 -1.89
N THR A 59 -3.25 -2.67 -0.88
CA THR A 59 -4.10 -1.96 0.08
C THR A 59 -3.45 -0.69 0.64
N GLY A 60 -2.16 -0.70 0.95
CA GLY A 60 -1.44 0.50 1.41
C GLY A 60 -1.36 1.60 0.34
N GLY A 61 -1.35 1.23 -0.94
CA GLY A 61 -1.46 2.17 -2.06
C GLY A 61 -2.86 2.82 -2.13
N LEU A 62 -3.93 2.05 -1.86
CA LEU A 62 -5.28 2.61 -1.73
C LEU A 62 -5.34 3.61 -0.57
N VAL A 63 -4.84 3.25 0.61
CA VAL A 63 -4.78 4.16 1.77
C VAL A 63 -3.96 5.42 1.45
N THR A 64 -2.83 5.26 0.77
CA THR A 64 -2.01 6.38 0.29
C THR A 64 -2.86 7.34 -0.55
N THR A 65 -3.57 6.84 -1.57
CA THR A 65 -4.42 7.69 -2.39
C THR A 65 -5.56 8.35 -1.61
N MET A 66 -6.16 7.67 -0.63
CA MET A 66 -7.22 8.25 0.22
C MET A 66 -6.71 9.42 1.06
N LEU A 67 -5.47 9.33 1.55
CA LEU A 67 -4.83 10.36 2.37
C LEU A 67 -4.28 11.54 1.56
N THR A 68 -4.03 11.36 0.25
CA THR A 68 -3.33 12.36 -0.56
C THR A 68 -4.13 12.92 -1.72
N ALA A 69 -5.21 12.26 -2.15
CA ALA A 69 -6.08 12.79 -3.20
C ALA A 69 -6.81 14.04 -2.67
N PRO A 70 -6.80 15.16 -3.42
CA PRO A 70 -7.49 16.37 -3.01
C PRO A 70 -9.00 16.26 -3.25
N ASN A 71 -9.79 16.82 -2.35
CA ASN A 71 -11.17 17.18 -2.56
C ASN A 71 -11.27 18.60 -3.19
N GLN A 72 -12.49 19.13 -3.33
CA GLN A 72 -12.74 20.46 -3.91
C GLN A 72 -12.07 21.61 -3.14
N ASP A 73 -11.86 21.44 -1.83
CA ASP A 73 -11.20 22.44 -0.96
C ASP A 73 -9.68 22.27 -0.91
N ASN A 74 -9.10 21.46 -1.81
CA ASN A 74 -7.68 21.11 -1.82
C ASN A 74 -7.20 20.49 -0.50
N ARG A 75 -8.05 19.65 0.11
CA ARG A 75 -7.76 18.88 1.34
C ARG A 75 -7.87 17.38 1.07
N PRO A 76 -7.25 16.51 1.90
CA PRO A 76 -7.37 15.08 1.73
C PRO A 76 -8.83 14.61 1.65
N LEU A 77 -9.13 13.78 0.65
CA LEU A 77 -10.46 13.21 0.44
C LEU A 77 -10.98 12.44 1.66
N PHE A 78 -10.07 11.80 2.41
CA PHE A 78 -10.37 11.09 3.64
C PHE A 78 -9.61 11.69 4.83
N ALA A 79 -10.28 11.79 5.98
CA ALA A 79 -9.57 11.78 7.25
C ALA A 79 -9.14 10.34 7.57
N ALA A 80 -8.04 10.16 8.31
CA ALA A 80 -7.48 8.84 8.57
C ALA A 80 -8.47 7.91 9.30
N LYS A 81 -9.31 8.46 10.19
CA LYS A 81 -10.37 7.71 10.90
C LYS A 81 -11.41 7.10 9.95
N ASP A 82 -11.70 7.75 8.83
CA ASP A 82 -12.76 7.34 7.89
C ASP A 82 -12.33 6.14 7.04
N ILE A 83 -11.01 5.90 6.93
CA ILE A 83 -10.43 4.77 6.21
C ILE A 83 -10.79 3.44 6.88
N THR A 84 -10.84 3.40 8.21
CA THR A 84 -11.31 2.22 8.95
C THR A 84 -12.76 1.90 8.61
N LYS A 85 -13.61 2.93 8.54
CA LYS A 85 -15.01 2.77 8.13
C LYS A 85 -15.13 2.28 6.69
N PHE A 86 -14.32 2.82 5.78
CA PHE A 86 -14.23 2.35 4.40
C PHE A 86 -13.96 0.84 4.35
N TYR A 87 -13.00 0.32 5.11
CA TYR A 87 -12.76 -1.13 5.14
C TYR A 87 -13.95 -1.92 5.65
N LEU A 88 -14.61 -1.46 6.71
CA LEU A 88 -15.78 -2.17 7.26
C LEU A 88 -16.94 -2.25 6.25
N ASP A 89 -17.20 -1.16 5.53
CA ASP A 89 -18.33 -1.06 4.61
C ASP A 89 -18.06 -1.68 3.23
N GLU A 90 -16.86 -1.50 2.70
CA GLU A 90 -16.54 -1.82 1.30
C GLU A 90 -15.95 -3.22 1.14
N SER A 91 -15.26 -3.73 2.17
CA SER A 91 -14.58 -5.03 2.06
C SER A 91 -15.50 -6.21 1.79
N PRO A 92 -16.72 -6.30 2.35
CA PRO A 92 -17.66 -7.36 1.99
C PRO A 92 -18.10 -7.35 0.52
N LYS A 93 -17.97 -6.20 -0.17
CA LYS A 93 -18.32 -6.02 -1.58
C LYS A 93 -17.11 -6.19 -2.49
N ILE A 94 -15.92 -5.79 -2.02
CA ILE A 94 -14.63 -6.02 -2.70
C ILE A 94 -14.26 -7.52 -2.64
N PHE A 95 -14.53 -8.17 -1.51
CA PHE A 95 -14.23 -9.57 -1.25
C PHE A 95 -15.51 -10.33 -0.85
N PRO A 96 -16.49 -10.48 -1.77
CA PRO A 96 -17.75 -11.13 -1.46
C PRO A 96 -17.51 -12.57 -1.02
N GLN A 97 -17.96 -12.88 0.21
CA GLN A 97 -18.00 -14.24 0.70
C GLN A 97 -19.34 -14.87 0.33
N SER A 98 -19.33 -16.09 -0.20
CA SER A 98 -20.57 -16.84 -0.42
C SER A 98 -21.22 -17.10 0.94
N ARG A 99 -22.41 -16.53 1.16
CA ARG A 99 -23.10 -16.59 2.45
C ARG A 99 -23.69 -17.97 2.77
N GLN A 100 -23.80 -18.86 1.77
CA GLN A 100 -24.24 -20.25 1.91
C GLN A 100 -23.76 -21.03 0.66
N PRO A 101 -22.59 -21.70 0.68
CA PRO A 101 -22.30 -22.64 -0.40
C PRO A 101 -23.22 -23.85 -0.22
N ASN A 102 -24.23 -23.99 -1.08
CA ASN A 102 -25.09 -25.17 -1.11
C ASN A 102 -24.19 -26.43 -1.14
N PHE A 103 -24.55 -27.50 -0.43
CA PHE A 103 -23.74 -28.73 -0.32
C PHE A 103 -23.18 -29.23 -1.67
N VAL A 104 -23.96 -29.11 -2.75
CA VAL A 104 -23.56 -29.42 -4.13
C VAL A 104 -22.38 -28.57 -4.60
N SER A 105 -22.37 -27.26 -4.30
CA SER A 105 -21.28 -26.34 -4.66
C SER A 105 -19.99 -26.62 -3.87
N VAL A 106 -20.11 -27.08 -2.61
CA VAL A 106 -18.97 -27.50 -1.79
C VAL A 106 -18.37 -28.79 -2.36
N ILE A 107 -19.21 -29.78 -2.68
CA ILE A 107 -18.75 -31.03 -3.31
C ILE A 107 -18.12 -30.76 -4.66
N MET A 108 -18.75 -29.94 -5.51
CA MET A 108 -18.16 -29.57 -6.80
C MET A 108 -16.81 -28.85 -6.63
N ALA A 109 -16.69 -27.91 -5.68
CA ALA A 109 -15.42 -27.24 -5.42
C ALA A 109 -14.34 -28.20 -4.91
N HIS A 110 -14.70 -29.17 -4.07
CA HIS A 110 -13.81 -30.23 -3.61
C HIS A 110 -13.39 -31.17 -4.74
N MET A 111 -14.33 -31.61 -5.58
CA MET A 111 -14.06 -32.42 -6.78
C MET A 111 -13.14 -31.69 -7.74
N LEU A 112 -13.43 -30.43 -8.07
CA LEU A 112 -12.61 -29.61 -8.95
C LEU A 112 -11.21 -29.37 -8.37
N SER A 113 -11.09 -29.17 -7.05
CA SER A 113 -9.76 -29.10 -6.39
C SER A 113 -9.02 -30.43 -6.40
N TYR A 114 -9.69 -31.56 -6.20
CA TYR A 114 -9.10 -32.90 -6.19
C TYR A 114 -8.61 -33.30 -7.59
N LEU A 115 -9.35 -32.91 -8.63
CA LEU A 115 -8.97 -33.09 -10.03
C LEU A 115 -7.93 -32.06 -10.52
N GLY A 116 -7.43 -31.17 -9.65
CA GLY A 116 -6.46 -30.12 -10.03
C GLY A 116 -7.03 -29.04 -10.95
N MET A 117 -8.34 -29.03 -11.17
CA MET A 117 -9.05 -28.10 -12.05
C MET A 117 -9.46 -26.83 -11.29
N LYS A 118 -8.48 -26.05 -10.82
CA LYS A 118 -8.74 -24.64 -10.52
C LYS A 118 -8.86 -23.91 -11.85
N THR A 119 -10.00 -23.28 -12.10
CA THR A 119 -10.13 -22.34 -13.22
C THR A 119 -9.02 -21.30 -13.05
N GLY A 120 -8.21 -21.04 -14.10
CA GLY A 120 -7.12 -20.06 -14.08
C GLY A 120 -7.58 -18.60 -13.92
N ARG A 121 -8.75 -18.38 -13.31
CA ARG A 121 -9.40 -17.10 -13.08
C ARG A 121 -9.07 -16.60 -11.67
N PRO A 122 -8.94 -15.28 -11.48
CA PRO A 122 -8.77 -14.72 -10.15
C PRO A 122 -9.99 -15.04 -9.27
N LYS A 123 -9.77 -15.12 -7.95
CA LYS A 123 -10.84 -15.35 -6.95
C LYS A 123 -11.93 -14.27 -6.98
N TYR A 124 -11.57 -13.05 -7.38
CA TYR A 124 -12.47 -11.90 -7.49
C TYR A 124 -12.27 -11.23 -8.86
N ASP A 125 -13.34 -10.72 -9.47
CA ASP A 125 -13.29 -10.12 -10.81
C ASP A 125 -12.76 -8.68 -10.85
N GLY A 126 -12.62 -8.04 -9.68
CA GLY A 126 -12.10 -6.67 -9.51
C GLY A 126 -13.05 -5.56 -9.98
N LYS A 127 -14.25 -5.86 -10.49
CA LYS A 127 -15.15 -4.85 -11.07
C LYS A 127 -15.63 -3.86 -10.02
N TYR A 128 -16.05 -4.36 -8.86
CA TYR A 128 -16.53 -3.50 -7.77
C TYR A 128 -15.44 -2.56 -7.28
N LEU A 129 -14.23 -3.08 -7.01
CA LEU A 129 -13.09 -2.27 -6.57
C LEU A 129 -12.78 -1.15 -7.57
N ARG A 130 -12.71 -1.48 -8.87
CA ARG A 130 -12.45 -0.50 -9.93
C ARG A 130 -13.55 0.56 -10.02
N SER A 131 -14.81 0.15 -9.93
CA SER A 131 -15.94 1.10 -9.91
C SER A 131 -15.84 2.05 -8.73
N ARG A 132 -15.53 1.52 -7.54
CA ARG A 132 -15.44 2.32 -6.32
C ARG A 132 -14.26 3.30 -6.35
N THR A 133 -13.11 2.89 -6.87
CA THR A 133 -11.97 3.80 -7.06
C THR A 133 -12.29 4.90 -8.08
N ASN A 134 -13.01 4.58 -9.16
CA ASN A 134 -13.41 5.58 -10.15
C ASN A 134 -14.42 6.59 -9.59
N GLU A 135 -15.36 6.13 -8.76
CA GLU A 135 -16.33 6.99 -8.09
C GLU A 135 -15.65 7.97 -7.12
N LEU A 136 -14.66 7.49 -6.36
CA LEU A 136 -13.96 8.31 -5.35
C LEU A 136 -12.92 9.25 -5.96
N LEU A 137 -12.15 8.79 -6.96
CA LEU A 137 -11.01 9.53 -7.50
C LEU A 137 -11.33 10.24 -8.82
N GLY A 138 -12.38 9.84 -9.53
CA GLY A 138 -12.77 10.44 -10.80
C GLY A 138 -11.62 10.50 -11.81
N GLY A 139 -11.37 11.71 -12.34
CA GLY A 139 -10.29 12.00 -13.27
C GLY A 139 -8.99 12.50 -12.62
N LEU A 140 -8.84 12.37 -11.29
CA LEU A 140 -7.64 12.84 -10.60
C LEU A 140 -6.39 12.08 -11.09
N THR A 141 -5.30 12.83 -11.22
CA THR A 141 -3.99 12.32 -11.63
C THR A 141 -2.99 12.41 -10.47
N LEU A 142 -1.89 11.66 -10.56
CA LEU A 142 -0.83 11.69 -9.53
C LEU A 142 -0.23 13.08 -9.33
N LYS A 143 -0.24 13.95 -10.36
CA LYS A 143 0.24 15.34 -10.24
C LYS A 143 -0.58 16.16 -9.24
N GLN A 144 -1.83 15.77 -9.00
CA GLN A 144 -2.75 16.49 -8.13
C GLN A 144 -2.67 16.02 -6.67
N THR A 145 -1.87 15.01 -6.32
CA THR A 145 -1.75 14.58 -4.92
C THR A 145 -1.16 15.69 -4.05
N LEU A 146 -1.68 15.82 -2.83
CA LEU A 146 -1.32 16.88 -1.87
C LEU A 146 0.10 16.75 -1.30
N THR A 147 0.70 15.57 -1.41
CA THR A 147 2.10 15.30 -1.08
C THR A 147 2.66 14.29 -2.08
N ARG A 148 3.97 14.04 -1.99
CA ARG A 148 4.65 13.07 -2.85
C ARG A 148 4.19 11.66 -2.50
N VAL A 149 3.84 10.88 -3.51
CA VAL A 149 3.40 9.48 -3.32
C VAL A 149 4.35 8.48 -3.96
N ILE A 150 4.43 7.26 -3.41
CA ILE A 150 5.16 6.13 -4.02
C ILE A 150 4.27 4.89 -3.98
N ILE A 151 3.81 4.45 -5.16
CA ILE A 151 2.90 3.30 -5.29
C ILE A 151 3.53 2.30 -6.29
N PRO A 152 4.18 1.24 -5.80
CA PRO A 152 4.79 0.24 -6.66
C PRO A 152 3.76 -0.71 -7.26
N THR A 153 4.01 -1.10 -8.51
CA THR A 153 3.27 -2.12 -9.28
C THR A 153 4.25 -2.94 -10.10
N PHE A 154 3.75 -3.97 -10.80
CA PHE A 154 4.56 -4.81 -11.68
C PHE A 154 3.87 -4.96 -13.03
N ASP A 155 4.59 -4.65 -14.12
CA ASP A 155 4.09 -4.85 -15.47
C ASP A 155 4.42 -6.27 -15.94
N VAL A 156 3.39 -7.10 -16.10
CA VAL A 156 3.53 -8.50 -16.52
C VAL A 156 3.89 -8.67 -17.99
N LYS A 157 3.67 -7.66 -18.84
CA LYS A 157 4.07 -7.69 -20.26
C LYS A 157 5.55 -7.38 -20.41
N LEU A 158 6.03 -6.39 -19.66
CA LEU A 158 7.42 -5.94 -19.70
C LEU A 158 8.31 -6.64 -18.66
N LEU A 159 7.72 -7.46 -17.78
CA LEU A 159 8.38 -8.19 -16.70
C LEU A 159 9.27 -7.29 -15.82
N GLN A 160 8.81 -6.08 -15.52
CA GLN A 160 9.57 -5.10 -14.74
C GLN A 160 8.69 -4.37 -13.72
N PRO A 161 9.28 -3.90 -12.59
CA PRO A 161 8.56 -3.04 -11.65
C PRO A 161 8.24 -1.69 -12.31
N VAL A 162 7.03 -1.21 -12.07
CA VAL A 162 6.57 0.13 -12.46
C VAL A 162 6.17 0.85 -11.19
N ILE A 163 6.85 1.96 -10.88
CA ILE A 163 6.56 2.78 -9.70
C ILE A 163 5.77 4.01 -10.15
N PHE A 164 4.55 4.13 -9.66
CA PHE A 164 3.76 5.33 -9.82
C PHE A 164 4.12 6.31 -8.72
N SER A 165 4.55 7.51 -9.10
CA SER A 165 5.00 8.52 -8.16
C SER A 165 4.83 9.92 -8.74
N THR A 166 4.89 10.95 -7.89
CA THR A 166 4.90 12.36 -8.32
C THR A 166 6.21 12.67 -9.05
N ASN A 167 6.19 13.58 -10.02
CA ASN A 167 7.33 13.84 -10.92
C ASN A 167 8.68 14.03 -10.20
N ASP A 168 8.72 14.83 -9.14
CA ASP A 168 9.96 15.11 -8.39
C ASP A 168 10.53 13.85 -7.72
N THR A 169 9.66 12.95 -7.31
CA THR A 169 10.03 11.68 -6.67
C THR A 169 10.46 10.65 -7.71
N LEU A 170 9.85 10.63 -8.90
CA LEU A 170 10.31 9.82 -10.02
C LEU A 170 11.72 10.22 -10.45
N LEU A 171 12.02 11.52 -10.48
CA LEU A 171 13.38 12.00 -10.74
C LEU A 171 14.35 11.48 -9.69
N ALA A 172 14.04 11.60 -8.40
CA ALA A 172 14.87 11.07 -7.32
C ALA A 172 15.06 9.54 -7.39
N ILE A 173 13.98 8.79 -7.64
CA ILE A 173 14.06 7.32 -7.81
C ILE A 173 14.85 6.97 -9.07
N SER A 174 14.72 7.73 -10.15
CA SER A 174 15.46 7.50 -11.39
C SER A 174 16.96 7.78 -11.21
N GLU A 175 17.31 8.76 -10.38
CA GLU A 175 18.70 9.07 -10.03
C GLU A 175 19.29 7.94 -9.18
N ILE A 176 18.60 7.51 -8.13
CA ILE A 176 19.00 6.36 -7.31
C ILE A 176 19.09 5.09 -8.17
N LYS A 177 18.15 4.87 -9.10
CA LYS A 177 18.16 3.73 -10.01
C LYS A 177 19.34 3.81 -10.97
N LYS A 178 19.70 4.98 -11.49
CA LYS A 178 20.91 5.19 -12.30
C LYS A 178 22.16 4.90 -11.48
N GLU A 179 22.26 5.43 -10.26
CA GLU A 179 23.39 5.15 -9.35
C GLU A 179 23.52 3.66 -9.04
N LEU A 180 22.40 2.96 -8.77
CA LEU A 180 22.38 1.51 -8.53
C LEU A 180 22.70 0.70 -9.78
N LEU A 181 22.25 1.11 -10.97
CA LEU A 181 22.55 0.45 -12.24
C LEU A 181 23.99 0.74 -12.72
N MET A 182 24.58 1.87 -12.32
CA MET A 182 25.96 2.26 -12.58
C MET A 182 26.95 1.65 -11.58
N GLN A 183 26.53 0.70 -10.73
CA GLN A 183 27.40 -0.10 -9.86
C GLN A 183 28.30 -1.08 -10.65
N ASN A 184 29.15 -0.53 -11.54
CA ASN A 184 30.34 -1.18 -12.07
C ASN A 184 31.56 -0.24 -12.15
N SER A 185 31.50 0.97 -11.61
CA SER A 185 32.72 1.78 -11.44
C SER A 185 32.58 2.75 -10.26
N GLU A 186 33.35 2.46 -9.21
CA GLU A 186 33.83 3.33 -8.13
C GLU A 186 32.80 4.18 -7.36
N PHE A 187 32.77 3.91 -6.05
CA PHE A 187 32.04 4.66 -5.03
C PHE A 187 32.40 6.16 -5.04
N GLY A 188 31.62 6.95 -5.77
CA GLY A 188 31.44 8.38 -5.48
C GLY A 188 30.37 8.52 -4.40
N HIS A 189 30.78 8.79 -3.16
CA HIS A 189 29.89 9.23 -2.08
C HIS A 189 29.24 10.58 -2.44
N HIS A 190 28.17 10.56 -3.23
CA HIS A 190 27.26 11.70 -3.34
C HIS A 190 26.15 11.60 -2.28
N SER A 191 26.56 11.94 -1.06
CA SER A 191 25.80 12.47 0.07
C SER A 191 24.24 12.44 -0.02
N ILE A 192 23.65 11.34 0.45
CA ILE A 192 22.45 11.43 1.33
C ILE A 192 22.87 11.88 2.76
N GLU A 193 24.15 12.16 2.97
CA GLU A 193 24.82 12.33 4.27
C GLU A 193 24.42 13.55 5.11
N ASN A 194 23.44 14.37 4.71
CA ASN A 194 23.00 15.50 5.55
C ASN A 194 21.47 15.66 5.71
N LYS A 195 20.65 14.70 5.25
CA LYS A 195 19.20 14.76 5.47
C LYS A 195 18.79 13.83 6.60
N ARG A 196 18.45 14.40 7.76
CA ARG A 196 17.78 13.66 8.83
C ARG A 196 16.43 13.18 8.32
N MET A 197 16.15 11.88 8.42
CA MET A 197 14.88 11.29 8.01
C MET A 197 14.13 10.75 9.23
N LEU A 198 12.81 10.96 9.26
CA LEU A 198 11.88 10.26 10.14
C LEU A 198 11.02 9.35 9.28
N VAL A 199 11.09 8.04 9.54
CA VAL A 199 10.31 7.04 8.81
C VAL A 199 9.32 6.36 9.76
N VAL A 200 8.04 6.41 9.41
CA VAL A 200 6.97 5.66 10.07
C VAL A 200 6.52 4.57 9.11
N SER A 201 6.77 3.30 9.46
CA SER A 201 6.35 2.16 8.65
C SER A 201 5.26 1.36 9.36
N LEU A 202 4.12 1.18 8.68
CA LEU A 202 2.94 0.53 9.23
C LEU A 202 2.66 -0.79 8.50
N GLY A 203 2.86 -1.89 9.22
CA GLY A 203 2.59 -3.24 8.73
C GLY A 203 1.12 -3.64 8.84
N THR A 204 0.70 -4.61 8.03
CA THR A 204 -0.64 -5.24 8.13
C THR A 204 -0.65 -6.52 8.98
N GLY A 205 0.34 -6.65 9.87
CA GLY A 205 0.50 -7.78 10.79
C GLY A 205 1.08 -9.05 10.14
N GLY A 206 1.82 -9.81 10.95
CA GLY A 206 2.28 -11.15 10.62
C GLY A 206 1.40 -12.21 11.28
N ALA A 207 1.24 -13.38 10.63
CA ALA A 207 0.49 -14.49 11.22
C ALA A 207 1.29 -15.13 12.36
N LYS A 208 0.85 -14.92 13.62
CA LYS A 208 1.41 -15.63 14.80
C LYS A 208 1.13 -17.14 14.74
N TYR A 209 -0.04 -17.51 14.22
CA TYR A 209 -0.46 -18.89 13.98
C TYR A 209 -0.56 -19.15 12.47
N ALA A 210 0.58 -19.08 11.78
CA ALA A 210 0.66 -19.59 10.42
C ALA A 210 0.78 -21.13 10.49
N VAL A 211 0.04 -21.85 9.65
CA VAL A 211 0.35 -23.26 9.39
C VAL A 211 1.77 -23.29 8.83
N LYS A 212 2.71 -23.79 9.63
CA LYS A 212 4.09 -23.99 9.18
C LYS A 212 4.16 -25.35 8.51
N TYR A 213 4.79 -25.40 7.35
CA TYR A 213 5.01 -26.63 6.61
C TYR A 213 6.47 -27.05 6.75
N THR A 214 6.72 -28.35 6.84
CA THR A 214 8.08 -28.90 6.88
C THR A 214 8.57 -29.21 5.46
N ALA A 215 9.89 -29.24 5.25
CA ALA A 215 10.47 -29.57 3.96
C ALA A 215 9.96 -30.93 3.39
N PRO A 216 9.84 -32.01 4.18
CA PRO A 216 9.26 -33.27 3.70
C PRO A 216 7.76 -33.19 3.36
N ALA A 217 7.01 -32.26 3.96
CA ALA A 217 5.60 -32.07 3.65
C ALA A 217 5.43 -31.33 2.31
N VAL A 218 6.23 -30.28 2.07
CA VAL A 218 6.14 -29.49 0.83
C VAL A 218 6.86 -30.12 -0.36
N SER A 219 7.76 -31.11 -0.14
CA SER A 219 8.42 -31.82 -1.25
C SER A 219 7.43 -32.61 -2.13
N LYS A 220 6.24 -32.90 -1.61
CA LYS A 220 5.15 -33.59 -2.32
C LYS A 220 4.14 -32.64 -2.97
N TRP A 221 4.33 -31.33 -2.84
CA TRP A 221 3.40 -30.34 -3.37
C TRP A 221 3.46 -30.24 -4.88
N SER A 222 2.28 -30.12 -5.49
CA SER A 222 2.16 -29.68 -6.88
C SER A 222 2.34 -28.15 -6.99
N ARG A 223 2.47 -27.64 -8.21
CA ARG A 223 2.46 -26.19 -8.48
C ARG A 223 1.25 -25.48 -7.89
N LEU A 224 0.10 -26.16 -7.80
CA LEU A 224 -1.14 -25.59 -7.27
C LEU A 224 -1.15 -25.52 -5.75
N ASP A 225 -0.42 -26.41 -5.08
CA ASP A 225 -0.34 -26.39 -3.62
C ASP A 225 0.52 -25.23 -3.12
N TRP A 226 1.53 -24.81 -3.91
CA TRP A 226 2.30 -23.59 -3.64
C TRP A 226 1.52 -22.28 -3.82
N ILE A 227 0.40 -22.30 -4.54
CA ILE A 227 -0.43 -21.11 -4.84
C ILE A 227 -1.64 -21.02 -3.90
N LYS A 228 -1.97 -22.09 -3.17
CA LYS A 228 -3.08 -22.11 -2.19
C LYS A 228 -2.78 -21.21 -1.00
#